data_AF-A0A434N5H4-F1
#
_entry.id   AF-A0A434N5H4-F1
#
_cell.length_a   1.000
_cell.length_b   1.000
_cell.length_c   1.000
_cell.angle_alpha   90.00
_cell.angle_beta   90.00
_cell.angle_gamma   90.00
#
_symmetry.space_group_name_H-M   'P 1'
#
loop_
_entity.id
_entity.type
_entity.pdbx_description
1 polymer ?
#
loop_
_entity_poly.entity_id
_entity_poly.type
_entity_poly.pdbx_seq_one_letter_code
_entity_poly.pdbx_strand_id
1 'polypeptide(L)' 'LKGRGATNIRFLCLLAAPEGLERFIKAHPDVPVFTASIDRKLNEKGYIMPGLGDAGDRMYGTK' A
#
# COMPACT_ATOMS: atom_id res chain seq x y z
N LEU A 1 -2.72 -5.11 14.88
CA LEU A 1 -2.36 -6.55 14.76
C LEU A 1 -1.28 -6.94 15.76
N LYS A 2 -0.08 -6.35 15.71
CA LYS A 2 1.02 -6.66 16.66
C LYS A 2 0.66 -6.43 18.12
N GLY A 3 0.02 -5.30 18.45
CA GLY A 3 -0.47 -5.04 19.83
C GLY A 3 -1.54 -6.01 20.33
N ARG A 4 -2.07 -6.88 19.46
CA ARG A 4 -2.97 -7.99 19.79
C ARG A 4 -2.27 -9.36 19.73
N GLY A 5 -0.94 -9.39 19.69
CA GLY A 5 -0.13 -10.62 19.72
C GLY A 5 0.20 -11.24 18.36
N ALA A 6 -0.16 -10.63 17.23
CA ALA A 6 0.18 -11.19 15.91
C ALA A 6 1.68 -11.01 15.60
N THR A 7 2.37 -12.12 15.33
CA THR A 7 3.83 -12.15 15.08
C THR A 7 4.21 -12.55 13.66
N ASN A 8 3.32 -13.20 12.90
CA ASN A 8 3.57 -13.61 11.52
C ASN A 8 2.61 -12.86 10.59
N ILE A 9 3.05 -11.69 10.10
CA ILE A 9 2.25 -10.78 9.28
C ILE A 9 2.91 -10.66 7.91
N ARG A 10 2.11 -10.69 6.84
CA ARG A 10 2.52 -10.36 5.47
C ARG A 10 1.56 -9.31 4.94
N PHE A 11 2.09 -8.25 4.35
CA PHE A 11 1.29 -7.23 3.71
C PHE A 11 1.18 -7.51 2.21
N LEU A 12 -0.04 -7.52 1.68
CA LEU A 12 -0.32 -7.76 0.27
C LEU A 12 -1.12 -6.58 -0.29
N CYS A 13 -0.67 -6.01 -1.40
CA CYS A 13 -1.41 -4.98 -2.14
C CYS A 13 -1.28 -5.17 -3.66
N LEU A 14 -2.09 -4.45 -4.43
CA LEU A 14 -2.01 -4.48 -5.90
C LEU A 14 -0.95 -3.52 -6.42
N LEU A 15 -0.98 -2.28 -5.94
CA LEU A 15 -0.06 -1.22 -6.32
C LEU A 15 0.56 -0.62 -5.06
N ALA A 16 1.83 -0.24 -5.16
CA ALA A 16 2.53 0.50 -4.12
C ALA A 16 3.31 1.68 -4.74
N ALA A 17 3.49 2.75 -3.97
CA ALA A 17 4.39 3.85 -4.31
C ALA A 17 5.66 3.78 -3.44
N PRO A 18 6.84 4.20 -3.95
CA PRO A 18 8.11 4.13 -3.23
C PRO A 18 8.06 4.81 -1.86
N GLU A 19 7.41 5.99 -1.78
CA GLU A 19 7.26 6.76 -0.54
C GLU A 19 6.43 5.99 0.52
N GLY A 20 5.42 5.25 0.06
CA GLY A 20 4.60 4.39 0.91
C GLY A 20 5.38 3.17 1.41
N LEU A 21 6.17 2.55 0.52
CA LEU A 21 7.02 1.41 0.86
C LEU A 21 8.10 1.80 1.87
N GLU A 22 8.81 2.90 1.64
CA GLU A 22 9.84 3.38 2.56
C GLU A 22 9.26 3.65 3.95
N ARG A 23 8.13 4.34 4.00
CA ARG A 23 7.43 4.61 5.27
C ARG A 23 6.99 3.33 5.97
N PHE A 24 6.44 2.37 5.23
CA PHE A 24 5.97 1.10 5.79
C PHE A 24 7.13 0.26 6.33
N ILE A 25 8.19 0.08 5.54
CA ILE A 25 9.37 -0.71 5.91
C ILE A 25 10.07 -0.07 7.11
N LYS A 26 10.18 1.25 7.17
CA LYS A 26 10.76 1.96 8.33
C LYS A 26 9.95 1.72 9.61
N ALA A 27 8.62 1.68 9.53
CA ALA A 27 7.75 1.43 10.67
C ALA A 27 7.67 -0.06 11.06
N HIS A 28 7.74 -0.96 10.09
CA HIS A 28 7.52 -2.41 10.24
C HIS A 28 8.54 -3.21 9.41
N PRO A 29 9.83 -3.16 9.75
CA PRO A 29 10.89 -3.81 8.97
C PRO A 29 10.79 -5.35 8.98
N ASP A 30 10.05 -5.91 9.93
CA ASP A 30 9.78 -7.33 10.11
C ASP A 30 8.59 -7.85 9.29
N VAL A 31 7.87 -6.99 8.57
CA VAL A 31 6.69 -7.37 7.79
C VAL A 31 7.02 -7.37 6.30
N PRO A 32 7.08 -8.54 5.64
CA PRO A 32 7.28 -8.62 4.20
C PRO A 32 6.11 -7.99 3.44
N VAL A 33 6.44 -7.24 2.38
CA VAL A 33 5.47 -6.61 1.47
C VAL A 33 5.48 -7.34 0.13
N PHE A 34 4.30 -7.76 -0.31
CA PHE A 34 4.06 -8.32 -1.63
C PHE A 34 3.15 -7.36 -2.40
N THR A 35 3.59 -6.93 -3.57
CA THR A 35 2.80 -6.06 -4.46
C THR A 35 2.88 -6.55 -5.89
N ALA A 36 1.81 -6.35 -6.67
CA ALA A 36 1.79 -6.69 -8.09
C ALA A 36 2.62 -5.69 -8.93
N SER A 37 2.62 -4.42 -8.55
CA SER A 37 3.46 -3.38 -9.17
C SER A 37 3.93 -2.34 -8.16
N ILE A 38 5.08 -1.73 -8.46
CA ILE A 38 5.58 -0.53 -7.80
C ILE A 38 5.52 0.59 -8.84
N ASP A 39 4.68 1.58 -8.58
CA ASP A 39 4.46 2.72 -9.45
C ASP A 39 5.41 3.88 -9.11
N ARG A 40 5.36 4.99 -9.84
CA ARG A 40 6.45 5.99 -9.81
C ARG A 40 6.51 6.80 -8.52
N LYS A 41 5.36 7.29 -8.07
CA LYS A 41 5.27 8.25 -6.96
C LYS A 41 3.85 8.45 -6.49
N LEU A 42 3.70 9.16 -5.39
CA LEU A 42 2.45 9.81 -5.01
C LEU A 42 2.33 11.20 -5.67
N ASN A 43 1.11 11.64 -5.94
CA ASN A 43 0.81 13.04 -6.25
C ASN A 43 0.48 13.84 -4.98
N GLU A 44 0.23 15.15 -5.10
CA GLU A 44 -0.06 16.05 -3.96
C GLU A 44 -1.32 15.66 -3.16
N LYS A 45 -2.25 14.92 -3.79
CA LYS A 45 -3.47 14.41 -3.14
C LYS A 45 -3.28 13.01 -2.54
N GLY A 46 -2.09 12.42 -2.66
CA GLY A 46 -1.79 11.09 -2.14
C GLY A 46 -2.20 9.93 -3.04
N TYR A 47 -2.56 10.18 -4.31
CA TYR A 47 -2.81 9.09 -5.26
C TYR A 47 -1.50 8.56 -5.86
N ILE A 48 -1.43 7.25 -6.05
CA ILE A 48 -0.34 6.57 -6.76
C ILE A 48 -0.37 6.95 -8.24
N MET A 49 0.79 7.20 -8.86
CA MET A 49 0.92 7.62 -10.25
C MET A 49 1.81 6.65 -11.07
N PRO A 50 1.35 6.10 -12.21
CA PRO A 50 0.04 6.34 -12.84
C PRO A 50 -1.15 5.78 -12.05
N GLY A 51 -0.93 4.74 -11.24
CA GLY A 51 -1.94 4.18 -10.33
C GLY A 51 -3.17 3.65 -11.03
N LEU A 52 -4.26 3.56 -10.26
CA LEU A 52 -5.56 3.11 -10.74
C LEU A 52 -6.71 4.07 -10.40
N GLY A 53 -6.41 5.25 -9.83
CA GLY A 53 -7.42 6.15 -9.27
C GLY A 53 -7.93 5.65 -7.91
N ASP A 54 -9.21 5.87 -7.62
CA ASP A 54 -9.85 5.36 -6.41
C ASP A 54 -10.20 3.87 -6.57
N ALA A 55 -9.58 3.04 -5.73
CA ALA A 55 -9.79 1.59 -5.77
C ALA A 55 -11.21 1.18 -5.33
N GLY A 56 -11.77 1.87 -4.34
CA GLY A 56 -13.08 1.58 -3.77
C GLY A 56 -14.18 1.91 -4.77
N ASP A 57 -14.15 3.12 -5.33
CA ASP A 57 -15.14 3.56 -6.32
C ASP A 57 -15.13 2.66 -7.56
N ARG A 58 -13.94 2.25 -8.01
CA ARG A 58 -13.84 1.34 -9.16
C ARG A 58 -14.29 -0.08 -8.85
N MET A 59 -14.11 -0.56 -7.62
CA MET A 59 -14.51 -1.91 -7.21
C MET A 59 -16.02 -2.01 -6.98
N TYR A 60 -16.63 -0.97 -6.41
CA TYR A 60 -18.04 -1.00 -5.98
C TYR A 60 -18.97 -0.13 -6.81
N GLY A 61 -18.44 0.64 -7.77
CA GLY A 61 -19.23 1.52 -8.64
C GLY A 61 -19.81 2.74 -7.91
N THR A 62 -19.14 3.22 -6.86
CA THR A 62 -19.60 4.32 -6.01
C THR A 62 -19.10 5.70 -6.47
N LYS A 63 -19.68 6.75 -5.86
CA LYS A 63 -19.22 8.14 -5.91
C LYS A 63 -19.73 8.94 -4.71
#